data_AF-A0A967HKB3-F1
#
_entry.id   AF-A0A967HKB3-F1
#
_cell.length_a   1.000
_cell.length_b   1.000
_cell.length_c   1.000
_cell.angle_alpha   90.00
_cell.angle_beta   90.00
_cell.angle_gamma   90.00
#
_symmetry.space_group_name_H-M   'P 1'
#
loop_
_entity.id
_entity.type
_entity.pdbx_description
1 polymer ?
#
loop_
_entity_poly.entity_id
_entity_poly.type
_entity_poly.pdbx_seq_one_letter_code
_entity_poly.pdbx_strand_id
1 'polypeptide(L)'
;PGFVDRVTTYFDAEAAVLDFDDPASVTVMNDWVAGVTNGRIEKLLERADPDALLYLINAIYFKADWRQQFDEDRTGAAVFTRSDGTETTVDMMRDEVGHRTLNAGRPDAVQGVELP
;
A
#
# COMPACT_ATOMS: atom_id res chain seq x y z
N PRO A 1 -20.72 9.68 -24.25
CA PRO A 1 -19.65 8.71 -23.95
C PRO A 1 -20.19 7.43 -23.29
N GLY A 2 -19.70 6.28 -23.76
CA GLY A 2 -20.00 4.97 -23.18
C GLY A 2 -19.41 4.82 -21.77
N PHE A 3 -19.70 3.70 -21.10
CA PHE A 3 -19.14 3.40 -19.77
C PHE A 3 -17.60 3.38 -19.80
N VAL A 4 -17.02 2.64 -20.75
CA VAL A 4 -15.56 2.50 -20.93
C VAL A 4 -14.89 3.87 -21.13
N ASP A 5 -15.47 4.74 -21.96
CA ASP A 5 -14.93 6.10 -22.18
C ASP A 5 -14.87 6.92 -20.88
N ARG A 6 -15.85 6.76 -19.99
CA ARG A 6 -15.90 7.54 -18.74
C ARG A 6 -14.90 7.03 -17.71
N VAL A 7 -14.78 5.72 -17.55
CA VAL A 7 -13.83 5.15 -16.59
C VAL A 7 -12.38 5.42 -16.99
N THR A 8 -12.08 5.36 -18.29
CA THR A 8 -10.77 5.72 -18.83
C THR A 8 -10.48 7.22 -18.69
N THR A 9 -11.44 8.09 -19.05
CA THR A 9 -11.21 9.55 -19.05
C THR A 9 -11.09 10.16 -17.64
N TYR A 10 -11.91 9.72 -16.69
CA TYR A 10 -12.03 10.40 -15.39
C TYR A 10 -11.32 9.70 -14.24
N PHE A 11 -10.99 8.42 -14.38
CA PHE A 11 -10.42 7.61 -13.30
C PHE A 11 -9.07 6.98 -13.67
N ASP A 12 -8.52 7.31 -14.84
CA ASP A 12 -7.29 6.70 -15.37
C ASP A 12 -7.37 5.16 -15.34
N ALA A 13 -8.57 4.63 -15.54
CA ALA A 13 -8.82 3.20 -15.46
C ALA A 13 -8.53 2.53 -16.80
N GLU A 14 -7.93 1.35 -16.74
CA GLU A 14 -7.87 0.43 -17.88
C GLU A 14 -9.09 -0.48 -17.90
N ALA A 15 -9.60 -0.79 -19.10
CA ALA A 15 -10.70 -1.72 -19.29
C ALA A 15 -10.27 -2.84 -20.24
N ALA A 16 -10.42 -4.09 -19.78
CA ALA A 16 -10.13 -5.28 -20.56
C ALA A 16 -11.34 -6.23 -20.56
N VAL A 17 -11.57 -6.88 -21.70
CA VAL A 17 -12.53 -7.98 -21.81
C VAL A 17 -11.74 -9.27 -21.65
N LEU A 18 -12.10 -10.07 -20.66
CA LEU A 18 -11.43 -11.31 -20.31
C LEU A 18 -12.46 -12.45 -20.27
N ASP A 19 -11.99 -13.66 -20.51
CA ASP A 19 -12.76 -14.88 -20.32
C ASP A 19 -12.44 -15.46 -18.95
N PHE A 20 -13.37 -15.37 -17.99
CA PHE A 20 -13.10 -15.81 -16.63
C PHE A 20 -13.11 -17.34 -16.46
N ASP A 21 -13.54 -18.09 -17.48
CA ASP A 21 -13.33 -19.54 -17.55
C ASP A 21 -11.88 -19.91 -17.92
N ASP A 22 -11.15 -19.00 -18.57
CA ASP A 22 -9.74 -19.20 -18.91
C ASP A 22 -8.83 -18.80 -17.73
N PRO A 23 -8.04 -19.73 -17.16
CA PRO A 23 -7.07 -19.42 -16.11
C PRO A 23 -6.06 -18.33 -16.51
N ALA A 24 -5.79 -18.11 -17.80
CA ALA A 24 -4.93 -17.05 -18.27
C ALA A 24 -5.43 -15.64 -17.89
N SER A 25 -6.74 -15.46 -17.71
CA SER A 25 -7.32 -14.18 -17.27
C SER A 25 -6.88 -13.79 -15.86
N VAL A 26 -6.63 -14.77 -14.99
CA VAL A 26 -6.06 -14.54 -13.65
C VAL A 26 -4.64 -14.03 -13.75
N THR A 27 -3.84 -14.60 -14.65
CA THR A 27 -2.47 -14.12 -14.93
C THR A 27 -2.49 -12.69 -15.45
N VAL A 28 -3.35 -12.35 -16.41
CA VAL A 28 -3.47 -10.98 -16.93
C VAL A 28 -3.80 -9.97 -15.81
N MET A 29 -4.76 -10.29 -14.94
CA MET A 29 -5.12 -9.41 -13.82
C MET A 29 -3.97 -9.27 -12.80
N ASN A 30 -3.29 -10.36 -12.46
CA ASN A 30 -2.16 -10.34 -11.53
C ASN A 30 -0.96 -9.56 -12.11
N ASP A 31 -0.64 -9.77 -13.38
CA ASP A 31 0.46 -9.08 -14.06
C ASP A 31 0.21 -7.57 -14.15
N TRP A 32 -1.04 -7.17 -14.42
CA TRP A 32 -1.41 -5.76 -14.40
C TRP A 32 -1.22 -5.15 -13.01
N VAL A 33 -1.70 -5.83 -11.95
CA VAL A 33 -1.53 -5.38 -10.55
C VAL A 33 -0.05 -5.31 -10.18
N ALA A 34 0.74 -6.30 -10.56
CA ALA A 34 2.19 -6.32 -10.32
C ALA A 34 2.87 -5.14 -11.02
N GLY A 35 2.48 -4.85 -12.27
CA GLY A 35 2.96 -3.70 -13.03
C GLY A 35 2.72 -2.37 -12.32
N VAL A 36 1.47 -2.07 -11.96
CA VAL A 36 1.11 -0.80 -11.30
C VAL A 36 1.61 -0.70 -9.86
N THR A 37 1.96 -1.83 -9.23
CA THR A 37 2.49 -1.87 -7.86
C THR A 37 4.00 -2.05 -7.78
N ASN A 38 4.73 -1.95 -8.90
CA ASN A 38 6.18 -2.16 -8.95
C ASN A 38 6.61 -3.52 -8.32
N GLY A 39 5.85 -4.57 -8.64
CA GLY A 39 6.06 -5.94 -8.14
C GLY A 39 5.77 -6.13 -6.65
N ARG A 40 5.15 -5.16 -5.96
CA ARG A 40 4.84 -5.31 -4.53
C ARG A 40 3.60 -6.15 -4.27
N ILE A 41 2.70 -6.24 -5.25
CA ILE A 41 1.55 -7.13 -5.23
C ILE A 41 1.63 -8.02 -6.47
N GLU A 42 2.33 -9.15 -6.35
CA GLU A 42 2.52 -10.08 -7.47
C GLU A 42 1.31 -10.99 -7.72
N LYS A 43 0.54 -11.27 -6.66
CA LYS A 43 -0.62 -12.18 -6.74
C LYS A 43 -1.80 -11.57 -5.99
N LEU A 44 -2.73 -10.98 -6.74
CA LEU A 44 -4.01 -10.48 -6.23
C LEU A 44 -5.04 -11.62 -6.13
N LEU A 45 -5.16 -12.41 -7.19
CA LEU A 45 -6.18 -13.47 -7.33
C LEU A 45 -5.50 -14.83 -7.55
N GLU A 46 -6.04 -15.86 -6.92
CA GLU A 46 -5.64 -17.25 -7.19
C GLU A 46 -6.48 -17.91 -8.28
N ARG A 47 -7.75 -17.50 -8.37
CA ARG A 47 -8.74 -17.97 -9.35
C ARG A 47 -9.74 -16.85 -9.62
N ALA A 48 -10.29 -16.82 -10.82
CA ALA A 48 -11.49 -16.05 -11.13
C ALA A 48 -12.73 -16.92 -10.87
N ASP A 49 -13.82 -16.27 -10.49
CA ASP A 49 -15.15 -16.88 -10.45
C ASP A 49 -15.70 -16.86 -11.88
N PRO A 50 -15.97 -18.02 -12.50
CA PRO A 50 -16.46 -18.07 -13.88
C PRO A 50 -17.83 -17.42 -14.06
N ASP A 51 -18.63 -17.32 -12.99
CA ASP A 51 -19.93 -16.66 -13.01
C ASP A 51 -19.81 -15.13 -12.83
N ALA A 52 -18.62 -14.60 -12.57
CA ALA A 52 -18.40 -13.16 -12.44
C ALA A 52 -18.63 -12.45 -13.77
N LEU A 53 -19.28 -11.29 -13.71
CA LEU A 53 -19.49 -10.45 -14.91
C LEU A 53 -18.45 -9.32 -15.02
N LEU A 54 -17.83 -8.94 -13.89
CA LEU A 54 -16.90 -7.83 -13.82
C LEU A 54 -16.01 -7.95 -12.58
N TYR A 55 -14.71 -7.74 -12.79
CA TYR A 55 -13.77 -7.43 -11.72
C TYR A 55 -13.44 -5.93 -11.76
N LEU A 56 -13.72 -5.24 -10.65
CA LEU A 56 -13.23 -3.88 -10.43
C LEU A 56 -12.01 -3.96 -9.52
N ILE A 57 -10.84 -3.68 -10.07
CA ILE A 57 -9.57 -3.80 -9.36
C ILE A 57 -8.99 -2.40 -9.13
N ASN A 58 -8.64 -2.11 -7.87
CA ASN A 58 -7.88 -0.93 -7.50
C ASN A 58 -6.62 -1.37 -6.74
N ALA A 59 -5.45 -0.93 -7.21
CA ALA A 59 -4.17 -1.24 -6.61
C ALA A 59 -3.36 0.05 -6.50
N ILE A 60 -2.71 0.24 -5.34
CA ILE A 60 -1.89 1.42 -5.07
C ILE A 60 -0.56 0.99 -4.47
N TYR A 61 0.53 1.49 -5.04
CA TYR A 61 1.86 1.43 -4.46
C TYR A 61 2.36 2.86 -4.27
N PHE A 62 2.78 3.15 -3.05
CA PHE A 62 3.33 4.44 -2.70
C PHE A 62 4.70 4.25 -2.07
N LYS A 63 5.70 4.88 -2.68
CA LYS A 63 7.02 5.09 -2.12
C LYS A 63 7.43 6.51 -2.44
N ALA A 64 7.58 7.32 -1.41
CA ALA A 64 8.07 8.68 -1.52
C ALA A 64 9.24 8.87 -0.57
N ASP A 65 10.11 9.80 -0.93
CA ASP A 65 11.17 10.23 -0.05
C ASP A 65 10.58 11.15 1.02
N TRP A 66 11.03 10.97 2.26
CA TRP A 66 10.75 11.93 3.32
C TRP A 66 11.36 13.28 2.96
N ARG A 67 10.67 14.37 3.28
CA ARG A 67 11.23 15.72 3.09
C ARG A 67 12.52 15.91 3.89
N GLN A 68 12.56 15.33 5.09
CA GLN A 68 13.75 15.20 5.92
C GLN A 68 14.04 13.72 6.08
N GLN A 69 15.00 13.23 5.30
CA GLN A 69 15.36 11.82 5.29
C GLN A 69 16.06 11.42 6.60
N PHE A 70 15.80 10.19 7.02
CA PHE A 70 16.55 9.56 8.09
C PHE A 70 17.96 9.23 7.62
N ASP A 71 18.93 9.41 8.51
CA ASP A 71 20.29 8.96 8.27
C ASP A 71 20.36 7.43 8.47
N GLU A 72 20.71 6.70 7.41
CA GLU A 72 20.77 5.24 7.44
C GLU A 72 21.78 4.73 8.47
N ASP A 73 22.89 5.44 8.69
CA ASP A 73 23.93 5.07 9.68
C ASP A 73 23.42 5.16 11.12
N ARG A 74 22.30 5.86 11.33
CA ARG A 74 21.64 6.01 12.63
C ARG A 74 20.52 5.02 12.86
N THR A 75 20.16 4.24 11.83
CA THR A 75 19.19 3.16 11.96
C THR A 75 19.84 2.00 12.69
N GLY A 76 19.17 1.47 13.71
CA GLY A 76 19.74 0.36 14.46
C GLY A 76 18.74 -0.39 15.32
N ALA A 77 19.15 -1.58 15.75
CA ALA A 77 18.37 -2.48 16.58
C ALA A 77 17.81 -1.78 17.83
N ALA A 78 16.49 -1.85 18.02
CA ALA A 78 15.80 -1.41 19.22
C ALA A 78 14.67 -2.37 19.58
N VAL A 79 14.26 -2.37 20.85
CA VAL A 79 13.14 -3.16 21.34
C VAL A 79 11.82 -2.48 20.94
N PHE A 80 10.91 -3.26 20.35
CA PHE A 80 9.52 -2.90 20.11
C PHE A 80 8.60 -3.82 20.90
N THR A 81 7.74 -3.24 21.74
CA THR A 81 6.74 -3.97 22.53
C THR A 81 5.45 -4.08 21.71
N ARG A 82 5.02 -5.30 21.42
CA ARG A 82 3.76 -5.58 20.72
C ARG A 82 2.56 -5.29 21.60
N SER A 83 1.38 -5.25 20.98
CA SER A 83 0.10 -5.04 21.69
C SER A 83 -0.22 -6.11 22.73
N ASP A 84 0.34 -7.32 22.59
CA ASP A 84 0.19 -8.42 23.55
C ASP A 84 1.24 -8.40 24.69
N GLY A 85 2.11 -7.38 24.71
CA GLY A 85 3.19 -7.23 25.69
C GLY A 85 4.46 -8.00 25.36
N THR A 86 4.50 -8.80 24.30
CA THR A 86 5.73 -9.48 23.87
C THR A 86 6.69 -8.50 23.20
N GLU A 87 7.99 -8.77 23.32
CA GLU A 87 9.03 -7.92 22.74
C GLU A 87 9.59 -8.50 21.44
N THR A 88 10.13 -7.63 20.60
CA THR A 88 10.91 -8.00 19.42
C THR A 88 11.93 -6.92 19.11
N THR A 89 12.95 -7.28 18.34
CA THR A 89 13.93 -6.31 17.86
C THR A 89 13.55 -5.85 16.46
N VAL A 90 13.59 -4.53 16.23
CA VAL A 90 13.35 -3.90 14.93
C VAL A 90 14.49 -2.95 14.60
N ASP A 91 14.68 -2.67 13.31
CA ASP A 91 15.58 -1.60 12.85
C ASP A 91 14.88 -0.26 13.01
N MET A 92 15.18 0.43 14.11
CA MET A 92 14.55 1.70 14.47
C MET A 92 15.31 2.86 13.82
N MET A 93 14.63 3.60 12.95
CA MET A 93 15.15 4.84 12.37
C MET A 93 15.24 5.95 13.43
N ARG A 94 16.22 6.84 13.28
CA ARG A 94 16.44 7.96 14.21
C ARG A 94 16.87 9.21 13.46
N ASP A 95 16.37 10.35 13.92
CA ASP A 95 16.86 11.66 13.54
C ASP A 95 16.93 12.57 14.77
N GLU A 96 17.47 13.77 14.58
CA GLU A 96 17.50 14.84 15.60
C GLU A 96 16.66 16.04 15.16
N VAL A 97 15.72 15.82 14.24
CA VAL A 97 14.90 16.87 13.66
C VAL A 97 13.75 17.19 14.63
N GLY A 98 13.49 18.48 14.81
CA GLY A 98 12.29 18.94 15.51
C GLY A 98 11.04 18.67 14.67
N HIS A 99 10.35 17.55 14.90
CA HIS A 99 9.08 17.24 14.26
C HIS A 99 7.90 17.93 14.97
N ARG A 100 6.86 18.25 14.20
CA ARG A 100 5.63 18.79 14.78
C ARG A 100 4.89 17.68 15.55
N THR A 101 4.69 17.89 16.84
CA THR A 101 3.94 16.97 17.70
C THR A 101 2.53 17.49 18.00
N LEU A 102 1.54 16.61 17.97
CA LEU A 102 0.15 16.88 18.34
C LEU A 102 -0.16 16.13 19.64
N ASN A 103 -0.34 16.86 20.75
CA ASN A 103 -0.62 16.27 22.06
C ASN A 103 -2.10 16.44 22.43
N ALA A 104 -2.78 15.34 22.78
CA ALA A 104 -4.20 15.38 23.17
C ALA A 104 -4.45 15.77 24.64
N GLY A 105 -3.41 16.11 25.42
CA GLY A 105 -3.55 16.73 26.75
C GLY A 105 -4.26 15.88 27.81
N ARG A 106 -4.33 14.56 27.63
CA ARG A 106 -4.95 13.61 28.58
C ARG A 106 -3.99 12.46 28.91
N PRO A 107 -4.15 11.79 30.07
CA PRO A 107 -3.27 10.69 30.49
C PRO A 107 -3.26 9.49 29.52
N ASP A 108 -4.40 9.19 28.90
CA ASP A 108 -4.54 8.12 27.90
C ASP A 108 -4.41 8.65 26.46
N ALA A 109 -3.80 9.82 26.30
CA ALA A 109 -3.72 10.48 24.99
C ALA A 109 -2.66 9.82 24.11
N VAL A 110 -3.03 9.67 22.84
CA VAL A 110 -2.07 9.42 21.76
C VAL A 110 -1.26 10.68 21.49
N GLN A 111 0.04 10.51 21.23
CA GLN A 111 0.90 11.54 20.67
C GLN A 111 0.96 11.38 19.15
N GLY A 112 0.57 12.41 18.41
CA GLY A 112 0.77 12.48 16.96
C GLY A 112 2.13 13.10 16.64
N VAL A 113 2.80 12.59 15.61
CA VAL A 113 4.02 13.18 15.02
C VAL A 113 3.80 13.31 13.52
N GLU A 114 4.02 14.49 12.95
CA GLU A 114 3.92 14.75 11.51
C GLU A 114 5.28 14.55 10.85
N LEU A 115 5.35 13.61 9.88
CA LEU A 115 6.51 13.37 9.03
C LEU A 115 6.12 13.74 7.58
N PRO A 116 6.52 14.93 7.09
CA PRO A 116 6.14 15.42 5.77
C PRO A 116 6.99 14.86 4.62
#